data_AF-A0A4Y6RSH3-F1
#
_entry.id   AF-A0A4Y6RSH3-F1
#
_cell.length_a   1.000
_cell.length_b   1.000
_cell.length_c   1.000
_cell.angle_alpha   90.00
_cell.angle_beta   90.00
_cell.angle_gamma   90.00
#
_symmetry.space_group_name_H-M   'P 1'
#
loop_
_entity.id
_entity.type
_entity.pdbx_description
1 polymer ?
#
loop_
_entity_poly.entity_id
_entity_poly.type
_entity_poly.pdbx_seq_one_letter_code
_entity_poly.pdbx_strand_id
1 'polypeptide(L)'
;MNYLRSILAVTFLLAGGWAAQAQTVGFADAISILAVSCGKDIDKHCKSATLANNGIGQCLDKNQSKISQKCNADRAVVAKLIQERLAAQAAAPEICSRDAAQLCQGVKPGAGHVLRCLLKAQPSVSNKCNTAIDLAGYR
;
A
#
# COMPACT_ATOMS: atom_id res chain seq x y z
N MET A 1 54.95 -4.72 37.21
CA MET A 1 53.82 -5.64 37.47
C MET A 1 52.55 -4.81 37.38
N ASN A 2 51.56 -4.98 36.49
CA ASN A 2 51.25 -6.01 35.53
C ASN A 2 50.32 -5.39 34.45
N TYR A 3 50.68 -5.64 33.20
CA TYR A 3 49.85 -5.96 32.02
C TYR A 3 48.49 -5.28 31.80
N LEU A 4 48.50 -4.31 30.89
CA LEU A 4 47.89 -4.41 29.55
C LEU A 4 46.76 -5.47 29.40
N ARG A 5 45.52 -5.01 29.37
CA ARG A 5 44.44 -5.67 28.60
C ARG A 5 43.61 -4.63 27.87
N SER A 6 44.00 -4.44 26.61
CA SER A 6 43.28 -3.72 25.58
C SER A 6 41.83 -4.19 25.51
N ILE A 7 40.88 -3.31 25.81
CA ILE A 7 39.48 -3.51 25.45
C ILE A 7 39.35 -2.97 24.02
N LEU A 8 39.45 -3.88 23.05
CA LEU A 8 39.01 -3.63 21.68
C LEU A 8 37.49 -3.35 21.75
N ALA A 9 37.12 -2.09 21.77
CA ALA A 9 35.75 -1.67 21.48
C ALA A 9 35.51 -1.98 20.00
N VAL A 10 34.90 -3.14 19.72
CA VAL A 10 34.36 -3.45 18.40
C VAL A 10 33.18 -2.50 18.20
N THR A 11 33.46 -1.34 17.63
CA THR A 11 32.48 -0.45 17.02
C THR A 11 31.89 -1.19 15.83
N PHE A 12 30.82 -1.95 16.11
CA PHE A 12 29.98 -2.53 15.08
C PHE A 12 29.26 -1.36 14.40
N LEU A 13 29.89 -0.79 13.38
CA LEU A 13 29.26 0.11 12.42
C LEU A 13 28.17 -0.69 11.70
N LEU A 14 26.97 -0.71 12.29
CA LEU A 14 25.75 -1.08 11.59
C LEU A 14 25.46 0.04 10.57
N ALA A 15 26.21 0.05 9.48
CA ALA A 15 25.80 0.64 8.21
C ALA A 15 24.78 -0.29 7.51
N GLY A 16 23.86 -0.87 8.28
CA GLY A 16 22.66 -1.49 7.77
C GLY A 16 21.60 -0.42 7.86
N GLY A 17 21.47 0.40 6.80
CA GLY A 17 20.33 1.28 6.66
C GLY A 17 19.08 0.42 6.89
N TRP A 18 18.23 0.83 7.83
CA TRP A 18 16.87 0.33 7.84
C TRP A 18 16.29 0.68 6.48
N ALA A 19 16.27 -0.29 5.58
CA ALA A 19 15.38 -0.26 4.44
C ALA A 19 14.01 -0.16 5.08
N ALA A 20 13.47 1.06 5.13
CA ALA A 20 12.10 1.29 5.51
C ALA A 20 11.28 0.38 4.60
N GLN A 21 10.76 -0.71 5.18
CA GLN A 21 9.88 -1.60 4.47
C GLN A 21 8.65 -0.76 4.16
N ALA A 22 8.58 -0.20 2.97
CA ALA A 22 7.36 0.36 2.42
C ALA A 22 6.44 -0.84 2.14
N GLN A 23 5.86 -1.39 3.19
CA GLN A 23 4.81 -2.38 3.06
C GLN A 23 3.62 -1.64 2.46
N THR A 24 3.33 -1.91 1.20
CA THR A 24 2.12 -1.42 0.56
C THR A 24 0.94 -2.01 1.29
N VAL A 25 0.24 -1.18 2.05
CA VAL A 25 -0.93 -1.62 2.80
C VAL A 25 -2.02 -2.00 1.80
N GLY A 26 -2.54 -3.22 1.92
CA GLY A 26 -3.66 -3.70 1.12
C GLY A 26 -4.93 -2.90 1.36
N PHE A 27 -5.88 -2.92 0.42
CA PHE A 27 -7.23 -2.43 0.72
C PHE A 27 -7.85 -3.22 1.89
N ALA A 28 -7.54 -4.51 1.99
CA ALA A 28 -7.97 -5.35 3.10
C ALA A 28 -7.41 -4.87 4.46
N ASP A 29 -6.13 -4.51 4.49
CA ASP A 29 -5.48 -3.98 5.69
C ASP A 29 -6.04 -2.60 6.05
N ALA A 30 -6.28 -1.74 5.04
CA ALA A 30 -6.90 -0.44 5.24
C ALA A 30 -8.32 -0.55 5.84
N ILE A 31 -9.12 -1.51 5.36
CA ILE A 31 -10.44 -1.83 5.92
C ILE A 31 -10.28 -2.34 7.36
N SER A 32 -9.30 -3.20 7.62
CA SER A 32 -9.04 -3.76 8.95
C SER A 32 -8.66 -2.66 9.96
N ILE A 33 -7.83 -1.71 9.55
CA ILE A 33 -7.47 -0.53 10.36
C ILE A 33 -8.73 0.25 10.74
N LEU A 34 -9.61 0.56 9.79
CA LEU A 34 -10.86 1.27 10.06
C LEU A 34 -11.80 0.45 10.94
N ALA A 35 -11.97 -0.84 10.69
CA ALA A 35 -12.86 -1.69 11.47
C ALA A 35 -12.46 -1.73 12.95
N VAL A 36 -11.16 -1.93 13.21
CA VAL A 36 -10.62 -1.98 14.58
C VAL A 36 -10.68 -0.61 15.27
N SER A 37 -10.36 0.46 14.53
CA SER A 37 -10.10 1.77 15.14
C SER A 37 -11.33 2.67 15.16
N CYS A 38 -12.23 2.49 14.20
CA CYS A 38 -13.41 3.32 13.98
C CYS A 38 -14.73 2.58 14.17
N GLY A 39 -14.76 1.26 14.42
CA GLY A 39 -16.02 0.51 14.43
C GLY A 39 -17.13 1.11 15.31
N LYS A 40 -16.79 1.56 16.54
CA LYS A 40 -17.73 2.25 17.44
C LYS A 40 -18.15 3.63 16.91
N ASP A 41 -17.21 4.37 16.34
CA ASP A 41 -17.47 5.70 15.78
C ASP A 41 -18.35 5.61 14.53
N ILE A 42 -18.14 4.59 13.69
CA ILE A 42 -18.95 4.30 12.51
C ILE A 42 -20.38 3.96 12.93
N ASP A 43 -20.56 3.08 13.92
CA ASP A 43 -21.90 2.78 14.43
C ASP A 43 -22.56 4.04 14.99
N LYS A 44 -21.85 4.87 15.76
CA LYS A 44 -22.48 6.04 16.38
C LYS A 44 -22.78 7.19 15.41
N HIS A 45 -21.91 7.42 14.43
CA HIS A 45 -21.91 8.66 13.64
C HIS A 45 -22.16 8.44 12.14
N CYS A 46 -22.06 7.21 11.64
CA CYS A 46 -22.04 6.91 10.20
C CYS A 46 -23.00 5.80 9.76
N LYS A 47 -24.07 5.52 10.49
CA LYS A 47 -25.04 4.44 10.16
C LYS A 47 -25.60 4.49 8.74
N SER A 48 -25.77 5.68 8.18
CA SER A 48 -26.33 5.87 6.83
C SER A 48 -25.26 5.93 5.73
N ALA A 49 -23.98 5.82 6.07
CA ALA A 49 -22.89 5.90 5.11
C ALA A 49 -22.76 4.59 4.33
N THR A 50 -22.55 4.71 3.02
CA THR A 50 -22.39 3.54 2.14
C THR A 50 -20.96 3.00 2.19
N LEU A 51 -20.81 1.68 2.07
CA LEU A 51 -19.50 1.06 1.85
C LEU A 51 -18.92 1.40 0.48
N ALA A 52 -19.79 1.60 -0.51
CA ALA A 52 -19.41 2.02 -1.85
C ALA A 52 -19.00 3.51 -1.90
N ASN A 53 -18.26 3.87 -2.95
CA ASN A 53 -17.93 5.26 -3.30
C ASN A 53 -17.31 6.08 -2.15
N ASN A 54 -16.53 5.43 -1.27
CA ASN A 54 -15.90 6.04 -0.11
C ASN A 54 -16.90 6.69 0.89
N GLY A 55 -18.14 6.18 1.00
CA GLY A 55 -19.15 6.78 1.88
C GLY A 55 -18.75 6.82 3.36
N ILE A 56 -18.18 5.72 3.87
CA ILE A 56 -17.68 5.65 5.26
C ILE A 56 -16.53 6.64 5.49
N GLY A 57 -15.55 6.67 4.59
CA GLY A 57 -14.42 7.61 4.70
C GLY A 57 -14.89 9.07 4.73
N GLN A 58 -15.78 9.44 3.80
CA GLN A 58 -16.38 10.79 3.78
C GLN A 58 -17.17 11.11 5.06
N CYS A 59 -17.88 10.13 5.62
CA CYS A 59 -18.61 10.34 6.87
C CYS A 59 -17.65 10.58 8.04
N LEU A 60 -16.60 9.77 8.17
CA LEU A 60 -15.57 9.96 9.19
C LEU A 60 -14.87 11.32 9.03
N ASP A 61 -14.61 11.73 7.78
CA ASP A 61 -14.02 13.03 7.45
C ASP A 61 -14.91 14.22 7.82
N LYS A 62 -16.23 14.08 7.77
CA LYS A 62 -17.16 15.14 8.22
C LYS A 62 -17.33 15.19 9.73
N ASN A 63 -17.01 14.10 10.44
CA ASN A 63 -17.23 13.95 11.88
C ASN A 63 -15.93 13.93 12.69
N GLN A 64 -14.82 14.48 12.18
CA GLN A 64 -13.49 14.40 12.81
C GLN A 64 -13.49 14.87 14.28
N SER A 65 -14.29 15.89 14.62
CA SER A 65 -14.41 16.42 15.98
C SER A 65 -15.32 15.60 16.90
N LYS A 66 -16.07 14.63 16.35
CA LYS A 66 -17.06 13.82 17.06
C LYS A 66 -16.62 12.36 17.25
N ILE A 67 -15.66 11.90 16.47
CA ILE A 67 -15.10 10.55 16.54
C ILE A 67 -13.92 10.48 17.51
N SER A 68 -13.57 9.26 17.94
CA SER A 68 -12.41 9.03 18.80
C SER A 68 -11.09 9.51 18.18
N GLN A 69 -10.13 9.90 19.02
CA GLN A 69 -8.80 10.31 18.57
C GLN A 69 -8.10 9.22 17.75
N LYS A 70 -8.24 7.95 18.16
CA LYS A 70 -7.67 6.81 17.44
C LYS A 70 -8.28 6.68 16.04
N CYS A 71 -9.60 6.72 15.93
CA CYS A 71 -10.27 6.69 14.63
C CYS A 71 -9.86 7.88 13.75
N ASN A 72 -9.71 9.07 14.35
CA ASN A 72 -9.32 10.27 13.63
C ASN A 72 -7.90 10.17 13.04
N ALA A 73 -6.94 9.62 13.80
CA ALA A 73 -5.60 9.37 13.30
C ALA A 73 -5.59 8.29 12.20
N ASP A 74 -6.24 7.15 12.47
CA ASP A 74 -6.17 5.98 11.60
C ASP A 74 -6.94 6.15 10.29
N ARG A 75 -8.05 6.91 10.26
CA ARG A 75 -8.73 7.25 9.00
C ARG A 75 -7.83 8.06 8.06
N ALA A 76 -6.98 8.94 8.59
CA ALA A 76 -6.08 9.76 7.78
C ALA A 76 -4.95 8.91 7.19
N VAL A 77 -4.44 7.95 7.97
CA VAL A 77 -3.49 6.93 7.49
C VAL A 77 -4.13 6.12 6.35
N VAL A 78 -5.35 5.60 6.56
CA VAL A 78 -6.06 4.82 5.55
C VAL A 78 -6.34 5.64 4.28
N ALA A 79 -6.76 6.90 4.42
CA ALA A 79 -6.98 7.78 3.29
C ALA A 79 -5.69 7.93 2.45
N LYS A 80 -4.54 8.13 3.10
CA LYS A 80 -3.24 8.23 2.42
C LYS A 80 -2.90 6.94 1.66
N LEU A 81 -3.04 5.79 2.31
CA LEU A 81 -2.71 4.48 1.71
C LEU A 81 -3.59 4.18 0.49
N ILE A 82 -4.88 4.52 0.55
CA ILE A 82 -5.79 4.40 -0.58
C ILE A 82 -5.34 5.29 -1.74
N GLN A 83 -4.95 6.54 -1.47
CA GLN A 83 -4.46 7.45 -2.51
C GLN A 83 -3.18 6.93 -3.17
N GLU A 84 -2.24 6.41 -2.39
CA GLU A 84 -1.00 5.84 -2.91
C GLU A 84 -1.28 4.63 -3.83
N ARG A 85 -2.21 3.75 -3.46
CA ARG A 85 -2.60 2.63 -4.32
C ARG A 85 -3.32 3.07 -5.58
N LEU A 86 -4.23 4.04 -5.51
CA LEU A 86 -4.89 4.57 -6.71
C LEU A 86 -3.89 5.20 -7.68
N ALA A 87 -2.90 5.92 -7.16
CA ALA A 87 -1.81 6.47 -7.97
C ALA A 87 -0.97 5.36 -8.62
N ALA A 88 -0.64 4.30 -7.87
CA ALA A 88 0.08 3.15 -8.41
C ALA A 88 -0.72 2.43 -9.52
N GLN A 89 -2.03 2.26 -9.33
CA GLN A 89 -2.93 1.69 -10.34
C GLN A 89 -2.98 2.52 -11.61
N ALA A 90 -3.01 3.86 -11.49
CA ALA A 90 -2.98 4.77 -12.62
C ALA A 90 -1.63 4.74 -13.37
N ALA A 91 -0.53 4.56 -12.65
CA ALA A 91 0.82 4.55 -13.24
C ALA A 91 1.20 3.20 -13.87
N ALA A 92 0.61 2.09 -13.41
CA ALA A 92 1.00 0.75 -13.84
C ALA A 92 0.95 0.50 -15.37
N PRO A 93 -0.08 0.95 -16.13
CA PRO A 93 -0.12 0.74 -17.58
C PRO A 93 1.07 1.35 -18.32
N GLU A 94 1.48 2.55 -17.93
CA GLU A 94 2.61 3.25 -18.54
C GLU A 94 3.93 2.59 -18.15
N ILE A 95 4.11 2.28 -16.87
CA ILE A 95 5.32 1.61 -16.38
C ILE A 95 5.52 0.24 -17.05
N CYS A 96 4.43 -0.48 -17.31
CA CYS A 96 4.43 -1.81 -17.90
C CYS A 96 4.33 -1.82 -19.44
N SER A 97 4.31 -0.66 -20.09
CA SER A 97 4.05 -0.54 -21.54
C SER A 97 5.03 -1.36 -22.39
N ARG A 98 6.33 -1.32 -22.04
CA ARG A 98 7.38 -2.10 -22.71
C ARG A 98 7.15 -3.60 -22.55
N ASP A 99 6.96 -4.07 -21.31
CA ASP A 99 6.73 -5.49 -21.02
C ASP A 99 5.47 -6.00 -21.75
N ALA A 100 4.40 -5.20 -21.77
CA ALA A 100 3.18 -5.53 -22.50
C ALA A 100 3.42 -5.67 -24.01
N ALA A 101 4.18 -4.76 -24.62
CA ALA A 101 4.50 -4.80 -26.04
C ALA A 101 5.37 -6.02 -26.42
N GLN A 102 6.21 -6.50 -25.49
CA GLN A 102 7.10 -7.64 -25.74
C GLN A 102 6.42 -8.98 -25.45
N LEU A 103 5.67 -9.09 -24.36
CA LEU A 103 5.17 -10.36 -23.83
C LEU A 103 3.70 -10.61 -24.16
N CYS A 104 2.92 -9.57 -24.44
CA CYS A 104 1.47 -9.63 -24.57
C CYS A 104 0.96 -9.17 -25.94
N GLN A 105 1.73 -9.48 -26.99
CA GLN A 105 1.37 -9.16 -28.37
C GLN A 105 0.03 -9.82 -28.76
N GLY A 106 -0.84 -9.06 -29.44
CA GLY A 106 -2.18 -9.52 -29.84
C GLY A 106 -3.22 -9.54 -28.71
N VAL A 107 -2.85 -9.21 -27.47
CA VAL A 107 -3.82 -9.07 -26.37
C VAL A 107 -4.62 -7.77 -26.55
N LYS A 108 -5.94 -7.89 -26.68
CA LYS A 108 -6.83 -6.73 -26.80
C LYS A 108 -6.79 -5.90 -25.50
N PRO A 109 -6.52 -4.59 -25.56
CA PRO A 109 -6.52 -3.72 -24.38
C PRO A 109 -7.93 -3.59 -23.76
N GLY A 110 -7.97 -3.14 -22.50
CA GLY A 110 -9.19 -3.01 -21.72
C GLY A 110 -9.52 -4.27 -20.89
N ALA A 111 -10.51 -4.14 -20.00
CA ALA A 111 -11.00 -5.22 -19.13
C ALA A 111 -9.92 -6.01 -18.35
N GLY A 112 -8.74 -5.41 -18.15
CA GLY A 112 -7.61 -6.05 -17.47
C GLY A 112 -6.93 -7.18 -18.26
N HIS A 113 -7.17 -7.33 -19.56
CA HIS A 113 -6.57 -8.43 -20.34
C HIS A 113 -5.04 -8.37 -20.39
N VAL A 114 -4.48 -7.19 -20.62
CA VAL A 114 -3.02 -6.98 -20.65
C VAL A 114 -2.41 -7.29 -19.29
N LEU A 115 -3.02 -6.81 -18.21
CA LEU A 115 -2.60 -7.13 -16.85
C LEU A 115 -2.62 -8.64 -16.62
N ARG A 116 -3.68 -9.36 -17.01
CA ARG A 116 -3.76 -10.82 -16.88
C ARG A 116 -2.63 -11.54 -17.63
N CYS A 117 -2.30 -11.08 -18.83
CA CYS A 117 -1.18 -11.61 -19.59
C CYS A 117 0.16 -11.39 -18.84
N LEU A 118 0.41 -10.17 -18.37
CA LEU A 118 1.61 -9.84 -17.60
C LEU A 118 1.72 -10.66 -16.31
N LEU A 119 0.60 -10.86 -15.59
CA LEU A 119 0.56 -11.71 -14.41
C LEU A 119 0.92 -13.17 -14.71
N LYS A 120 0.45 -13.72 -15.84
CA LYS A 120 0.82 -15.08 -16.28
C LYS A 120 2.30 -15.17 -16.69
N ALA A 121 2.85 -14.09 -17.23
CA ALA A 121 4.25 -13.98 -17.64
C ALA A 121 5.18 -13.45 -16.53
N GLN A 122 4.74 -13.37 -15.27
CA GLN A 122 5.45 -12.71 -14.17
C GLN A 122 6.97 -12.97 -14.13
N PRO A 123 7.48 -14.21 -14.29
CA PRO A 123 8.93 -14.47 -14.24
C PRO A 123 9.73 -13.77 -15.36
N SER A 124 9.08 -13.44 -16.47
CA SER A 124 9.67 -12.75 -17.63
C SER A 124 9.39 -11.26 -17.66
N VAL A 125 8.50 -10.76 -16.79
CA VAL A 125 8.19 -9.33 -16.66
C VAL A 125 9.33 -8.62 -15.92
N SER A 126 9.69 -7.42 -16.39
CA SER A 126 10.72 -6.61 -15.75
C SER A 126 10.43 -6.34 -14.27
N ASN A 127 11.49 -6.19 -13.47
CA ASN A 127 11.34 -5.85 -12.04
C ASN A 127 10.52 -4.56 -11.86
N LYS A 128 10.72 -3.56 -12.73
CA LYS A 128 9.99 -2.28 -12.64
C LYS A 128 8.49 -2.47 -12.83
N CYS A 129 8.07 -3.23 -13.84
CA CYS A 129 6.66 -3.52 -14.05
C CYS A 129 6.09 -4.44 -12.94
N ASN A 130 6.84 -5.45 -12.50
CA ASN A 130 6.44 -6.28 -11.38
C ASN A 130 6.20 -5.43 -10.12
N THR A 131 7.13 -4.54 -9.75
CA THR A 131 6.92 -3.62 -8.62
C THR A 131 5.69 -2.74 -8.81
N ALA A 132 5.44 -2.21 -10.01
CA ALA A 132 4.23 -1.40 -10.26
C ALA A 132 2.94 -2.21 -10.07
N ILE A 133 2.92 -3.48 -10.51
CA ILE A 133 1.79 -4.40 -10.32
C ILE A 133 1.56 -4.68 -8.82
N ASP A 134 2.63 -4.88 -8.04
CA ASP A 134 2.53 -5.08 -6.59
C ASP A 134 2.01 -3.83 -5.89
N LEU A 135 2.60 -2.66 -6.17
CA LEU A 135 2.15 -1.39 -5.61
C LEU A 135 0.68 -1.10 -5.96
N ALA A 136 0.23 -1.46 -7.16
CA ALA A 136 -1.15 -1.31 -7.60
C ALA A 136 -2.14 -2.32 -6.95
N GLY A 137 -1.63 -3.38 -6.32
CA GLY A 137 -2.45 -4.37 -5.60
C GLY A 137 -3.17 -5.34 -6.52
N TYR A 138 -2.53 -5.67 -7.64
CA TYR A 138 -3.02 -6.68 -8.57
C TYR A 138 -2.48 -8.10 -8.25
N ARG A 139 -1.74 -8.23 -7.16
CA ARG A 139 -1.21 -9.46 -6.56
C ARG A 139 -1.35 -9.44 -5.04
#